data_AF-A0A3B9MDQ7-F1
#
_entry.id   AF-A0A3B9MDQ7-F1
#
_cell.length_a   1.000
_cell.length_b   1.000
_cell.length_c   1.000
_cell.angle_alpha   90.00
_cell.angle_beta   90.00
_cell.angle_gamma   90.00
#
_symmetry.space_group_name_H-M   'P 1'
#
loop_
_entity.id
_entity.type
_entity.pdbx_description
1 polymer ?
#
loop_
_entity_poly.entity_id
_entity_poly.type
_entity_poly.pdbx_seq_one_letter_code
_entity_poly.pdbx_strand_id
1 'polypeptide(L)'
;LNSAGGEVLLDQRVRLGGSHHQKLIVIRHSGRSDGDVAFIGGIDLCHSRRDDADHHGDQQRQAMAPVYGERPPWHDAQVAIQGPAVGDLEFCFRERWDDRSPLSRDPIGIMHDLLRHTHRKASTLPSMPADPLPRGTHAVQVLRTYARRRRGYPFAPHGERSVARGFRKAIRRARRLIYLEDQFLWSTEVARTFADALVECPSLHLIAVVPRFFDQAGVLTLRPNQVGREQAVQVLLDAAPDRVAIYDIENLAGVPVYVHAKVSVIDDVWASVGSDNFNRRSWSHDSEIACAVLDEERDARAPLDPGGLGDCARKFARDLRLQLWREHLGRAEGDDRDLLDPDEAVVRFRETAEALERWHLDGARGERPPGRVRPHPRIQPSRATWLWAEP
;
A
#
# COMPACT_ATOMS: atom_id res chain seq x y z
N LEU A 1 -6.99 -27.35 0.32
CA LEU A 1 -8.14 -26.50 0.68
C LEU A 1 -9.45 -27.25 0.50
N ASN A 2 -9.84 -27.63 -0.73
CA ASN A 2 -11.07 -28.41 -0.95
C ASN A 2 -11.09 -29.75 -0.19
N SER A 3 -9.96 -30.47 -0.16
CA SER A 3 -9.81 -31.69 0.65
C SER A 3 -9.92 -31.48 2.17
N ALA A 4 -9.73 -30.25 2.64
CA ALA A 4 -9.82 -29.87 4.05
C ALA A 4 -11.18 -29.24 4.40
N GLY A 5 -12.18 -29.35 3.52
CA GLY A 5 -13.52 -28.79 3.72
C GLY A 5 -13.66 -27.31 3.38
N GLY A 6 -12.61 -26.65 2.87
CA GLY A 6 -12.70 -25.29 2.33
C GLY A 6 -13.27 -25.28 0.91
N GLU A 7 -13.76 -24.13 0.46
CA GLU A 7 -14.18 -23.94 -0.93
C GLU A 7 -13.33 -22.85 -1.60
N VAL A 8 -12.87 -23.14 -2.82
CA VAL A 8 -12.06 -22.21 -3.61
C VAL A 8 -12.71 -21.98 -4.96
N LEU A 9 -12.87 -20.72 -5.34
CA LEU A 9 -13.42 -20.28 -6.61
C LEU A 9 -12.42 -19.40 -7.35
N LEU A 10 -12.15 -19.73 -8.61
CA LEU A 10 -11.37 -18.86 -9.50
C LEU A 10 -12.29 -17.79 -10.09
N ASP A 11 -12.26 -16.60 -9.49
CA ASP A 11 -13.07 -15.47 -9.92
C ASP A 11 -12.34 -14.65 -11.00
N GLN A 12 -12.87 -14.67 -12.22
CA GLN A 12 -12.39 -13.90 -13.37
C GLN A 12 -13.36 -12.78 -13.74
N ARG A 13 -14.20 -12.33 -12.79
CA ARG A 13 -15.08 -11.16 -12.98
C ARG A 13 -14.29 -9.87 -12.87
N VAL A 14 -13.20 -9.73 -13.61
CA VAL A 14 -12.34 -8.54 -13.67
C VAL A 14 -12.44 -7.83 -15.02
N ARG A 15 -12.04 -6.55 -15.09
CA ARG A 15 -11.90 -5.88 -16.40
C ARG A 15 -10.75 -6.54 -17.17
N LEU A 16 -10.79 -6.53 -18.51
CA LEU A 16 -9.68 -7.05 -19.31
C LEU A 16 -8.35 -6.41 -18.87
N GLY A 17 -7.35 -7.23 -18.57
CA GLY A 17 -6.04 -6.81 -18.04
C GLY A 17 -6.03 -6.40 -16.56
N GLY A 18 -7.17 -6.45 -15.88
CA GLY A 18 -7.27 -6.19 -14.44
C GLY A 18 -7.19 -7.46 -13.60
N SER A 19 -7.10 -7.29 -12.29
CA SER A 19 -7.06 -8.39 -11.31
C SER A 19 -7.97 -8.11 -10.11
N HIS A 20 -8.28 -9.18 -9.38
CA HIS A 20 -8.72 -9.05 -8.00
C HIS A 20 -7.49 -8.89 -7.12
N HIS A 21 -7.27 -7.69 -6.59
CA HIS A 21 -6.05 -7.35 -5.89
C HIS A 21 -6.24 -7.17 -4.37
N GLN A 22 -7.47 -7.35 -3.89
CA GLN A 22 -7.83 -7.39 -2.47
C GLN A 22 -7.16 -8.58 -1.75
N LYS A 23 -6.40 -8.30 -0.69
CA LYS A 23 -5.94 -9.31 0.28
C LYS A 23 -6.76 -9.17 1.55
N LEU A 24 -7.63 -10.14 1.81
CA LEU A 24 -8.58 -10.09 2.91
C LEU A 24 -8.75 -11.48 3.52
N ILE A 25 -8.63 -11.54 4.84
CA ILE A 25 -8.99 -12.71 5.66
C ILE A 25 -10.02 -12.25 6.68
N VAL A 26 -11.13 -12.95 6.80
CA VAL A 26 -12.15 -12.69 7.83
C VAL A 26 -12.37 -13.96 8.63
N ILE A 27 -12.27 -13.86 9.95
CA ILE A 27 -12.49 -14.95 10.88
C ILE A 27 -13.69 -14.59 11.75
N ARG A 28 -14.78 -15.35 11.61
CA ARG A 28 -16.01 -15.21 12.39
C ARG A 28 -16.24 -16.45 13.25
N HIS A 29 -16.66 -16.25 14.49
CA HIS A 29 -16.97 -17.32 15.43
C HIS A 29 -18.47 -17.33 15.74
N SER A 30 -19.12 -18.48 15.49
CA SER A 30 -20.54 -18.64 15.78
C SER A 30 -20.80 -18.47 17.29
N GLY A 31 -21.67 -17.53 17.64
CA GLY A 31 -22.11 -17.29 19.02
C GLY A 31 -21.08 -16.60 19.94
N ARG A 32 -19.91 -16.18 19.44
CA ARG A 32 -18.87 -15.50 20.24
C ARG A 32 -18.13 -14.43 19.42
N SER A 33 -18.64 -13.20 19.38
CA SER A 33 -18.05 -12.15 18.55
C SER A 33 -16.75 -11.54 19.09
N ASP A 34 -16.36 -11.82 20.35
CA ASP A 34 -15.14 -11.24 20.96
C ASP A 34 -13.83 -11.66 20.27
N GLY A 35 -13.87 -12.81 19.57
CA GLY A 35 -12.75 -13.34 18.78
C GLY A 35 -12.81 -12.97 17.30
N ASP A 36 -13.84 -12.27 16.85
CA ASP A 36 -13.99 -11.91 15.45
C ASP A 36 -12.93 -10.89 15.03
N VAL A 37 -12.25 -11.19 13.92
CA VAL A 37 -11.12 -10.40 13.43
C VAL A 37 -11.04 -10.50 11.91
N ALA A 38 -10.59 -9.42 11.29
CA ALA A 38 -10.26 -9.40 9.88
C ALA A 38 -8.83 -8.88 9.67
N PHE A 39 -8.14 -9.39 8.65
CA PHE A 39 -6.81 -8.96 8.26
C PHE A 39 -6.85 -8.42 6.84
N ILE A 40 -6.26 -7.26 6.63
CA ILE A 40 -6.27 -6.55 5.34
C ILE A 40 -4.99 -5.72 5.17
N GLY A 41 -4.49 -5.65 3.94
CA GLY A 41 -3.27 -4.90 3.60
C GLY A 41 -2.68 -5.34 2.27
N GLY A 42 -1.36 -5.27 2.17
CA GLY A 42 -0.59 -5.65 0.98
C GLY A 42 -0.18 -7.12 0.94
N ILE A 43 -0.28 -7.86 2.05
CA ILE A 43 0.34 -9.19 2.19
C ILE A 43 -0.61 -10.28 1.68
N ASP A 44 -0.25 -10.91 0.57
CA ASP A 44 -0.88 -12.14 0.07
C ASP A 44 -0.36 -13.38 0.83
N LEU A 45 -1.22 -14.38 1.04
CA LEU A 45 -0.82 -15.69 1.57
C LEU A 45 -0.14 -16.55 0.48
N CYS A 46 1.09 -16.19 0.12
CA CYS A 46 1.89 -16.89 -0.87
C CYS A 46 3.39 -16.74 -0.63
N HIS A 47 4.19 -17.43 -1.44
CA HIS A 47 5.66 -17.38 -1.42
C HIS A 47 6.20 -15.94 -1.51
N SER A 48 7.36 -15.69 -0.90
CA SER A 48 8.11 -14.42 -0.83
C SER A 48 7.63 -13.41 0.20
N ARG A 49 6.47 -13.61 0.84
CA ARG A 49 5.83 -12.57 1.66
C ARG A 49 6.24 -12.63 3.13
N ARG A 50 6.83 -13.74 3.58
CA ARG A 50 7.25 -13.91 4.97
C ARG A 50 8.65 -13.34 5.16
N ASP A 51 8.71 -12.11 5.66
CA ASP A 51 9.93 -11.42 6.07
C ASP A 51 9.73 -10.77 7.45
N ASP A 52 10.81 -10.26 8.03
CA ASP A 52 10.81 -9.47 9.27
C ASP A 52 11.56 -8.14 9.07
N ALA A 53 11.65 -7.34 10.14
CA ALA A 53 12.29 -6.04 10.09
C ALA A 53 13.80 -6.09 9.75
N ASP A 54 14.44 -7.26 9.81
CA ASP A 54 15.83 -7.43 9.39
C ASP A 54 15.99 -7.54 7.88
N HIS A 55 14.91 -7.90 7.16
CA HIS A 55 14.84 -7.97 5.70
C HIS A 55 15.81 -9.01 5.12
N HIS A 56 15.72 -10.24 5.60
CA HIS A 56 16.52 -11.37 5.12
C HIS A 56 15.84 -12.21 4.03
N GLY A 57 14.58 -11.90 3.72
CA GLY A 57 13.80 -12.54 2.68
C GLY A 57 13.25 -13.91 3.09
N ASP A 58 12.19 -14.31 2.40
CA ASP A 58 11.48 -15.57 2.67
C ASP A 58 12.30 -16.80 2.25
N GLN A 59 12.18 -17.87 3.01
CA GLN A 59 12.69 -19.19 2.62
C GLN A 59 11.88 -19.76 1.43
N GLN A 60 10.56 -19.57 1.45
CA GLN A 60 9.64 -19.97 0.39
C GLN A 60 9.55 -18.85 -0.64
N ARG A 61 10.58 -18.68 -1.46
CA ARG A 61 10.70 -17.54 -2.39
C ARG A 61 10.29 -17.86 -3.81
N GLN A 62 9.89 -16.81 -4.52
CA GLN A 62 9.81 -16.74 -5.98
C GLN A 62 11.03 -15.99 -6.52
N ALA A 63 11.42 -16.31 -7.76
CA ALA A 63 12.49 -15.58 -8.42
C ALA A 63 12.07 -14.12 -8.69
N MET A 64 12.97 -13.18 -8.38
CA MET A 64 12.85 -11.77 -8.71
C MET A 64 14.08 -11.32 -9.51
N ALA A 65 14.14 -10.03 -9.88
CA ALA A 65 15.32 -9.45 -10.48
C ALA A 65 16.60 -9.80 -9.66
N PRO A 66 17.72 -10.20 -10.30
CA PRO A 66 18.91 -10.70 -9.59
C PRO A 66 19.51 -9.75 -8.55
N VAL A 67 19.21 -8.45 -8.65
CA VAL A 67 19.61 -7.42 -7.67
C VAL A 67 19.07 -7.68 -6.26
N TYR A 68 17.98 -8.44 -6.13
CA TYR A 68 17.40 -8.83 -4.85
C TYR A 68 18.07 -10.07 -4.23
N GLY A 69 19.08 -10.64 -4.89
CA GLY A 69 19.78 -11.82 -4.42
C GLY A 69 18.93 -13.09 -4.43
N GLU A 70 19.41 -14.13 -3.75
CA GLU A 70 18.74 -15.42 -3.73
C GLU A 70 17.43 -15.42 -2.93
N ARG A 71 17.38 -14.66 -1.84
CA ARG A 71 16.22 -14.47 -0.96
C ARG A 71 15.81 -13.00 -0.98
N PRO A 72 14.95 -12.60 -1.94
CA PRO A 72 14.51 -11.23 -2.07
C PRO A 72 13.87 -10.74 -0.77
N PRO A 73 14.39 -9.64 -0.18
CA PRO A 73 13.75 -9.03 0.98
C PRO A 73 12.44 -8.33 0.60
N TRP A 74 11.46 -8.35 1.50
CA TRP A 74 10.10 -7.89 1.26
C TRP A 74 9.58 -7.00 2.39
N HIS A 75 9.33 -5.73 2.10
CA HIS A 75 8.71 -4.79 3.04
C HIS A 75 7.23 -4.58 2.71
N ASP A 76 6.35 -4.80 3.68
CA ASP A 76 4.90 -4.70 3.49
C ASP A 76 4.17 -4.45 4.81
N ALA A 77 2.88 -4.10 4.73
CA ALA A 77 2.03 -3.83 5.87
C ALA A 77 0.67 -4.53 5.77
N GLN A 78 0.18 -4.95 6.93
CA GLN A 78 -1.15 -5.54 7.12
C GLN A 78 -1.71 -5.02 8.45
N VAL A 79 -3.01 -4.72 8.49
CA VAL A 79 -3.72 -4.38 9.73
C VAL A 79 -4.65 -5.50 10.15
N ALA A 80 -4.75 -5.71 11.47
CA ALA A 80 -5.75 -6.55 12.10
C ALA A 80 -6.89 -5.66 12.63
N ILE A 81 -8.10 -5.92 12.18
CA ILE A 81 -9.30 -5.16 12.49
C ILE A 81 -10.19 -5.97 13.42
N GLN A 82 -10.60 -5.36 14.52
CA GLN A 82 -11.56 -5.91 15.49
C GLN A 82 -12.68 -4.88 15.72
N GLY A 83 -13.87 -5.36 16.05
CA GLY A 83 -15.05 -4.52 16.23
C GLY A 83 -15.92 -4.42 14.97
N PRO A 84 -16.83 -3.45 14.88
CA PRO A 84 -17.89 -3.41 13.87
C PRO A 84 -17.40 -3.45 12.42
N ALA A 85 -16.23 -2.87 12.12
CA ALA A 85 -15.65 -2.88 10.77
C ALA A 85 -15.32 -4.29 10.25
N VAL A 86 -15.26 -5.32 11.11
CA VAL A 86 -15.19 -6.72 10.67
C VAL A 86 -16.43 -7.11 9.87
N GLY A 87 -17.61 -6.59 10.23
CA GLY A 87 -18.86 -6.79 9.50
C GLY A 87 -18.81 -6.20 8.10
N ASP A 88 -18.29 -4.97 7.96
CA ASP A 88 -18.08 -4.33 6.65
C ASP A 88 -17.12 -5.13 5.78
N LEU A 89 -16.01 -5.62 6.35
CA LEU A 89 -15.03 -6.44 5.64
C LEU A 89 -15.62 -7.80 5.21
N GLU A 90 -16.40 -8.45 6.07
CA GLU A 90 -17.16 -9.65 5.71
C GLU A 90 -18.15 -9.35 4.58
N PHE A 91 -18.87 -8.23 4.65
CA PHE A 91 -19.81 -7.80 3.61
C PHE A 91 -19.11 -7.65 2.25
N CYS A 92 -17.90 -7.10 2.21
CA CYS A 92 -17.08 -7.01 0.99
C CYS A 92 -16.76 -8.38 0.37
N PHE A 93 -16.54 -9.39 1.20
CA PHE A 93 -16.37 -10.76 0.72
C PHE A 93 -17.69 -11.35 0.22
N ARG A 94 -18.76 -11.24 1.02
CA ARG A 94 -20.08 -11.82 0.74
C ARG A 94 -20.70 -11.28 -0.53
N GLU A 95 -20.62 -9.98 -0.80
CA GLU A 95 -21.19 -9.37 -2.03
C GLU A 95 -20.59 -10.00 -3.31
N ARG A 96 -19.29 -10.34 -3.29
CA ARG A 96 -18.60 -10.99 -4.40
C ARG A 96 -18.94 -12.47 -4.46
N TRP A 97 -18.98 -13.14 -3.31
CA TRP A 97 -19.32 -14.55 -3.21
C TRP A 97 -20.74 -14.85 -3.69
N ASP A 98 -21.70 -14.03 -3.26
CA ASP A 98 -23.13 -14.22 -3.53
C ASP A 98 -23.55 -13.74 -4.93
N ASP A 99 -22.72 -12.96 -5.64
CA ASP A 99 -23.00 -12.59 -7.03
C ASP A 99 -23.03 -13.83 -7.93
N ARG A 100 -24.21 -14.10 -8.49
CA ARG A 100 -24.51 -15.28 -9.32
C ARG A 100 -24.07 -15.15 -10.77
N SER A 101 -23.44 -14.04 -11.14
CA SER A 101 -22.83 -13.87 -12.46
C SER A 101 -21.77 -14.94 -12.72
N PRO A 102 -21.60 -15.42 -13.97
CA PRO A 102 -20.55 -16.40 -14.29
C PRO A 102 -19.16 -15.91 -13.86
N LEU A 103 -18.43 -16.74 -13.11
CA LEU A 103 -17.08 -16.44 -12.61
C LEU A 103 -16.08 -16.16 -13.74
N SER A 104 -16.25 -16.79 -14.90
CA SER A 104 -15.52 -16.48 -16.12
C SER A 104 -16.47 -16.41 -17.30
N ARG A 105 -16.16 -15.52 -18.25
CA ARG A 105 -16.84 -15.41 -19.54
C ARG A 105 -15.90 -15.71 -20.71
N ASP A 106 -14.65 -16.04 -20.43
CA ASP A 106 -13.68 -16.45 -21.45
C ASP A 106 -13.94 -17.91 -21.85
N PRO A 107 -14.32 -18.20 -23.12
CA PRO A 107 -14.64 -19.57 -23.55
C PRO A 107 -13.48 -20.55 -23.36
N ILE A 108 -12.23 -20.08 -23.50
CA ILE A 108 -11.03 -20.92 -23.37
C ILE A 108 -10.83 -21.31 -21.90
N GLY A 109 -10.83 -20.34 -21.00
CA GLY A 109 -10.76 -20.58 -19.55
C GLY A 109 -11.90 -21.48 -19.06
N ILE A 110 -13.11 -21.30 -19.60
CA ILE A 110 -14.27 -22.16 -19.29
C ILE A 110 -14.02 -23.61 -19.68
N MET A 111 -13.53 -23.86 -20.90
CA MET A 111 -13.22 -25.21 -21.38
C MET A 111 -12.16 -25.87 -20.49
N HIS A 112 -11.13 -25.10 -20.17
CA HIS A 112 -10.03 -25.55 -19.32
C HIS A 112 -10.47 -25.89 -17.89
N ASP A 113 -11.34 -25.08 -17.28
CA ASP A 113 -11.92 -25.36 -15.96
C ASP A 113 -12.79 -26.62 -15.96
N LEU A 114 -13.54 -26.85 -17.04
CA LEU A 114 -14.36 -28.05 -17.19
C LEU A 114 -13.50 -29.31 -17.30
N LEU A 115 -12.43 -29.26 -18.10
CA LEU A 115 -11.47 -30.36 -18.24
C LEU A 115 -10.76 -30.70 -16.92
N ARG A 116 -10.55 -29.71 -16.05
CA ARG A 116 -9.92 -29.88 -14.73
C ARG A 116 -10.91 -30.15 -13.60
N HIS A 117 -12.21 -30.27 -13.91
CA HIS A 117 -13.28 -30.42 -12.92
C HIS A 117 -13.24 -29.36 -11.80
N THR A 118 -12.85 -28.12 -12.13
CA THR A 118 -12.79 -27.01 -11.18
C THR A 118 -14.20 -26.68 -10.69
N HIS A 119 -14.38 -26.40 -9.39
CA HIS A 119 -15.64 -25.92 -8.83
C HIS A 119 -15.92 -24.48 -9.29
N ARG A 120 -17.12 -24.21 -9.82
CA ARG A 120 -17.44 -22.94 -10.50
C ARG A 120 -18.70 -22.23 -9.98
N LYS A 121 -19.33 -22.77 -8.93
CA LYS A 121 -20.55 -22.20 -8.36
C LYS A 121 -20.36 -22.06 -6.86
N ALA A 122 -20.44 -20.84 -6.35
CA ALA A 122 -20.37 -20.59 -4.92
C ALA A 122 -21.47 -21.34 -4.15
N SER A 123 -21.09 -22.04 -3.08
CA SER A 123 -22.04 -22.51 -2.08
C SER A 123 -22.75 -21.35 -1.40
N THR A 124 -23.83 -21.64 -0.66
CA THR A 124 -24.55 -20.62 0.08
C THR A 124 -23.88 -20.43 1.44
N LEU A 125 -23.45 -19.20 1.73
CA LEU A 125 -22.91 -18.86 3.04
C LEU A 125 -24.01 -18.89 4.11
N PRO A 126 -23.68 -19.15 5.37
CA PRO A 126 -24.59 -18.91 6.50
C PRO A 126 -25.12 -17.47 6.50
N SER A 127 -26.23 -17.24 7.20
CA SER A 127 -26.73 -15.88 7.44
C SER A 127 -25.63 -15.02 8.06
N MET A 128 -25.50 -13.79 7.58
CA MET A 128 -24.51 -12.85 8.12
C MET A 128 -24.74 -12.69 9.63
N PRO A 129 -23.72 -12.95 10.47
CA PRO A 129 -23.82 -12.71 11.90
C PRO A 129 -23.94 -11.21 12.19
N ALA A 130 -24.39 -10.86 13.40
CA ALA A 130 -24.36 -9.47 13.84
C ALA A 130 -22.93 -8.93 13.87
N ASP A 131 -22.79 -7.61 13.70
CA ASP A 131 -21.47 -6.97 13.78
C ASP A 131 -20.87 -7.15 15.18
N PRO A 132 -19.55 -7.37 15.30
CA PRO A 132 -18.89 -7.43 16.60
C PRO A 132 -19.06 -6.12 17.38
N LEU A 133 -19.01 -6.21 18.70
CA LEU A 133 -19.11 -5.03 19.57
C LEU A 133 -17.93 -4.07 19.36
N PRO A 134 -18.12 -2.74 19.53
CA PRO A 134 -17.05 -1.76 19.47
C PRO A 134 -15.81 -2.14 20.30
N ARG A 135 -14.62 -1.94 19.75
CA ARG A 135 -13.34 -2.25 20.40
C ARG A 135 -12.32 -1.15 20.12
N GLY A 136 -11.78 -0.55 21.17
CA GLY A 136 -10.83 0.56 21.07
C GLY A 136 -11.50 1.87 20.63
N THR A 137 -10.66 2.83 20.22
CA THR A 137 -11.03 4.23 19.89
C THR A 137 -10.98 4.54 18.39
N HIS A 138 -10.66 3.55 17.57
CA HIS A 138 -10.43 3.75 16.14
C HIS A 138 -11.74 3.82 15.38
N ALA A 139 -12.01 4.95 14.73
CA ALA A 139 -13.01 5.01 13.67
C ALA A 139 -12.38 4.44 12.38
N VAL A 140 -12.80 3.24 11.99
CA VAL A 140 -12.32 2.54 10.80
C VAL A 140 -13.34 2.67 9.68
N GLN A 141 -12.90 3.15 8.52
CA GLN A 141 -13.70 3.21 7.30
C GLN A 141 -13.11 2.26 6.26
N VAL A 142 -13.91 1.27 5.84
CA VAL A 142 -13.57 0.38 4.72
C VAL A 142 -13.77 1.12 3.40
N LEU A 143 -12.72 1.17 2.58
CA LEU A 143 -12.71 1.76 1.25
C LEU A 143 -12.41 0.69 0.21
N ARG A 144 -12.98 0.81 -0.98
CA ARG A 144 -12.86 -0.15 -2.07
C ARG A 144 -12.67 0.52 -3.43
N THR A 145 -12.10 -0.26 -4.34
CA THR A 145 -12.23 -0.02 -5.77
C THR A 145 -12.93 -1.21 -6.40
N TYR A 146 -13.89 -0.93 -7.29
CA TYR A 146 -14.41 -1.89 -8.25
C TYR A 146 -14.52 -1.20 -9.60
N ALA A 147 -13.96 -1.79 -10.66
CA ALA A 147 -14.08 -1.21 -11.99
C ALA A 147 -15.54 -1.14 -12.46
N ARG A 148 -15.87 -0.02 -13.11
CA ARG A 148 -17.05 0.05 -13.97
C ARG A 148 -16.83 -0.87 -15.17
N ARG A 149 -17.75 -1.82 -15.39
CA ARG A 149 -17.65 -2.83 -16.46
C ARG A 149 -19.00 -3.02 -17.15
N ARG A 150 -18.97 -3.44 -18.43
CA ARG A 150 -20.18 -3.86 -19.16
C ARG A 150 -20.68 -5.16 -18.56
N ARG A 151 -21.96 -5.22 -18.14
CA ARG A 151 -22.50 -6.29 -17.27
C ARG A 151 -21.64 -6.43 -16.00
N GLY A 152 -21.49 -5.31 -15.29
CA GLY A 152 -20.70 -5.17 -14.07
C GLY A 152 -21.38 -5.82 -12.87
N TYR A 153 -20.77 -5.64 -11.71
CA TYR A 153 -21.27 -6.21 -10.45
C TYR A 153 -22.65 -5.66 -10.11
N PRO A 154 -23.63 -6.50 -9.73
CA PRO A 154 -24.93 -6.03 -9.26
C PRO A 154 -24.82 -5.09 -8.04
N PHE A 155 -23.87 -5.34 -7.16
CA PHE A 155 -23.59 -4.53 -5.97
C PHE A 155 -22.79 -3.24 -6.26
N ALA A 156 -22.14 -3.15 -7.43
CA ALA A 156 -21.37 -1.97 -7.86
C ALA A 156 -21.59 -1.68 -9.36
N PRO A 157 -22.83 -1.35 -9.78
CA PRO A 157 -23.19 -1.25 -11.21
C PRO A 157 -22.44 -0.14 -11.95
N HIS A 158 -22.04 0.91 -11.23
CA HIS A 158 -21.24 2.02 -11.75
C HIS A 158 -19.75 1.91 -11.38
N GLY A 159 -19.34 0.77 -10.84
CA GLY A 159 -18.07 0.62 -10.13
C GLY A 159 -18.09 1.33 -8.78
N GLU A 160 -16.99 1.20 -8.06
CA GLU A 160 -16.73 1.88 -6.80
C GLU A 160 -15.33 2.50 -6.82
N ARG A 161 -15.20 3.69 -6.23
CA ARG A 161 -13.95 4.46 -6.14
C ARG A 161 -13.85 5.14 -4.77
N SER A 162 -14.29 4.46 -3.71
CA SER A 162 -14.26 5.01 -2.36
C SER A 162 -12.81 5.20 -1.90
N VAL A 163 -11.86 4.33 -2.31
CA VAL A 163 -10.40 4.54 -2.14
C VAL A 163 -9.97 5.90 -2.69
N ALA A 164 -10.13 6.12 -4.00
CA ALA A 164 -9.70 7.36 -4.65
C ALA A 164 -10.38 8.61 -4.06
N ARG A 165 -11.67 8.51 -3.70
CA ARG A 165 -12.41 9.62 -3.08
C ARG A 165 -11.95 9.91 -1.65
N GLY A 166 -11.64 8.86 -0.88
CA GLY A 166 -11.09 8.95 0.48
C GLY A 166 -9.74 9.66 0.47
N PHE A 167 -8.80 9.20 -0.36
CA PHE A 167 -7.50 9.84 -0.53
C PHE A 167 -7.63 11.29 -1.00
N ARG A 168 -8.43 11.58 -2.03
CA ARG A 168 -8.65 12.96 -2.48
C ARG A 168 -9.23 13.87 -1.40
N LYS A 169 -10.01 13.33 -0.45
CA LYS A 169 -10.53 14.11 0.70
C LYS A 169 -9.42 14.35 1.72
N ALA A 170 -8.64 13.32 2.06
CA ALA A 170 -7.58 13.40 3.05
C ALA A 170 -6.43 14.31 2.57
N ILE A 171 -5.95 14.14 1.33
CA ILE A 171 -4.86 14.94 0.74
C ILE A 171 -5.19 16.44 0.71
N ARG A 172 -6.44 16.83 0.39
CA ARG A 172 -6.87 18.24 0.43
C ARG A 172 -6.83 18.86 1.83
N ARG A 173 -6.86 18.04 2.88
CA ARG A 173 -6.72 18.49 4.26
C ARG A 173 -5.28 18.47 4.76
N ALA A 174 -4.34 17.89 4.02
CA ALA A 174 -2.95 17.82 4.42
C ALA A 174 -2.35 19.23 4.55
N ARG A 175 -1.54 19.45 5.58
CA ARG A 175 -0.92 20.74 5.90
C ARG A 175 0.57 20.68 6.19
N ARG A 176 1.07 19.55 6.71
CA ARG A 176 2.46 19.46 7.17
C ARG A 176 3.22 18.28 6.61
N LEU A 177 2.66 17.09 6.63
CA LEU A 177 3.34 15.89 6.11
C LEU A 177 2.34 14.90 5.53
N ILE A 178 2.61 14.50 4.29
CA ILE A 178 2.11 13.25 3.72
C ILE A 178 3.29 12.27 3.69
N TYR A 179 3.15 11.14 4.38
CA TYR A 179 4.08 10.03 4.31
C TYR A 179 3.43 8.86 3.57
N LEU A 180 4.12 8.31 2.56
CA LEU A 180 3.65 7.21 1.72
C LEU A 180 4.68 6.08 1.66
N GLU A 181 4.21 4.85 1.68
CA GLU A 181 4.94 3.70 1.18
C GLU A 181 4.12 3.08 0.05
N ASP A 182 4.70 2.97 -1.14
CA ASP A 182 3.98 2.45 -2.32
C ASP A 182 4.89 1.69 -3.28
N GLN A 183 4.40 0.54 -3.73
CA GLN A 183 5.07 -0.31 -4.72
C GLN A 183 5.32 0.39 -6.06
N PHE A 184 4.38 1.24 -6.46
CA PHE A 184 4.33 1.80 -7.80
C PHE A 184 4.51 3.31 -7.79
N LEU A 185 3.64 4.11 -7.16
CA LEU A 185 3.63 5.57 -7.32
C LEU A 185 3.69 5.95 -8.82
N TRP A 186 2.79 5.35 -9.61
CA TRP A 186 2.77 5.44 -11.08
C TRP A 186 1.46 6.02 -11.58
N SER A 187 1.30 7.33 -11.59
CA SER A 187 0.29 7.99 -12.43
C SER A 187 0.42 9.49 -12.32
N THR A 188 0.53 10.18 -13.45
CA THR A 188 0.47 11.64 -13.48
C THR A 188 -0.87 12.17 -12.97
N GLU A 189 -1.97 11.46 -13.19
CA GLU A 189 -3.31 11.82 -12.68
C GLU A 189 -3.38 11.73 -11.15
N VAL A 190 -2.80 10.68 -10.56
CA VAL A 190 -2.73 10.53 -9.09
C VAL A 190 -1.73 11.53 -8.51
N ALA A 191 -0.54 11.66 -9.11
CA ALA A 191 0.50 12.61 -8.70
C ALA A 191 0.00 14.05 -8.69
N ARG A 192 -0.83 14.46 -9.67
CA ARG A 192 -1.47 15.78 -9.68
C ARG A 192 -2.29 16.08 -8.41
N THR A 193 -2.95 15.07 -7.83
CA THR A 193 -3.70 15.26 -6.59
C THR A 193 -2.79 15.69 -5.42
N PHE A 194 -1.57 15.15 -5.36
CA PHE A 194 -0.58 15.54 -4.36
C PHE A 194 0.10 16.87 -4.74
N ALA A 195 0.42 17.05 -6.02
CA ALA A 195 1.02 18.29 -6.53
C ALA A 195 0.13 19.50 -6.26
N ASP A 196 -1.18 19.39 -6.48
CA ASP A 196 -2.16 20.44 -6.19
C ASP A 196 -2.11 20.82 -4.70
N ALA A 197 -2.10 19.83 -3.79
CA ALA A 197 -1.99 20.08 -2.35
C ALA A 197 -0.64 20.69 -1.94
N LEU A 198 0.46 20.27 -2.57
CA LEU A 198 1.80 20.83 -2.34
C LEU A 198 1.90 22.29 -2.79
N VAL A 199 1.25 22.65 -3.91
CA VAL A 199 1.16 24.03 -4.40
C VAL A 199 0.29 24.89 -3.49
N GLU A 200 -0.88 24.37 -3.08
CA GLU A 200 -1.81 25.08 -2.19
C GLU A 200 -1.25 25.28 -0.78
N CYS A 201 -0.39 24.37 -0.31
CA CYS A 201 0.15 24.40 1.05
C CYS A 201 1.69 24.43 1.05
N PRO A 202 2.32 25.62 1.15
CA PRO A 202 3.78 25.76 1.15
C PRO A 202 4.49 25.06 2.32
N SER A 203 3.77 24.83 3.43
CA SER A 203 4.27 24.13 4.63
C SER A 203 4.24 22.61 4.50
N LEU A 204 3.61 22.07 3.46
CA LEU A 204 3.40 20.63 3.30
C LEU A 204 4.64 19.95 2.72
N HIS A 205 5.07 18.87 3.36
CA HIS A 205 6.08 17.95 2.87
C HIS A 205 5.45 16.65 2.37
N LEU A 206 6.10 16.02 1.38
CA LEU A 206 5.77 14.68 0.90
C LEU A 206 7.01 13.79 1.00
N ILE A 207 6.95 12.73 1.80
CA ILE A 207 7.94 11.66 1.82
C ILE A 207 7.31 10.41 1.21
N ALA A 208 7.95 9.82 0.22
CA ALA A 208 7.53 8.56 -0.38
C ALA A 208 8.66 7.52 -0.31
N VAL A 209 8.36 6.32 0.16
CA VAL A 209 9.25 5.16 0.11
C VAL A 209 8.75 4.21 -0.97
N VAL A 210 9.59 3.91 -1.96
CA VAL A 210 9.26 3.11 -3.14
C VAL A 210 10.34 2.04 -3.37
N PRO A 211 10.07 0.96 -4.12
CA PRO A 211 11.11 -0.02 -4.40
C PRO A 211 12.14 0.57 -5.37
N ARG A 212 13.44 0.41 -5.05
CA ARG A 212 14.56 0.87 -5.88
C ARG A 212 14.50 0.27 -7.29
N PHE A 213 14.20 -1.02 -7.36
CA PHE A 213 14.11 -1.79 -8.59
C PHE A 213 12.73 -2.46 -8.71
N PHE A 214 12.31 -2.78 -9.92
CA PHE A 214 11.07 -3.52 -10.14
C PHE A 214 11.30 -5.01 -9.86
N ASP A 215 10.23 -5.75 -9.57
CA ASP A 215 10.24 -7.18 -9.27
C ASP A 215 10.71 -8.03 -10.46
N GLN A 216 10.36 -7.60 -11.68
CA GLN A 216 10.71 -8.29 -12.92
C GLN A 216 11.82 -7.57 -13.68
N ALA A 217 12.78 -8.35 -14.21
CA ALA A 217 13.89 -7.85 -15.03
C ALA A 217 13.56 -7.71 -16.54
N GLY A 218 12.30 -7.90 -16.96
CA GLY A 218 11.89 -7.93 -18.37
C GLY A 218 11.85 -6.55 -19.04
N VAL A 219 12.57 -6.36 -20.15
CA VAL A 219 12.69 -5.06 -20.86
C VAL A 219 11.34 -4.45 -21.25
N LEU A 220 10.36 -5.27 -21.66
CA LEU A 220 9.05 -4.83 -22.13
C LEU A 220 8.17 -4.26 -21.00
N THR A 221 8.28 -4.78 -19.78
CA THR A 221 7.52 -4.32 -18.61
C THR A 221 8.26 -3.23 -17.86
N LEU A 222 9.59 -3.27 -17.83
CA LEU A 222 10.43 -2.30 -17.13
C LEU A 222 10.31 -0.88 -17.69
N ARG A 223 10.40 -0.71 -19.02
CA ARG A 223 10.50 0.62 -19.62
C ARG A 223 9.24 1.48 -19.44
N PRO A 224 8.01 0.98 -19.67
CA PRO A 224 6.80 1.78 -19.42
C PRO A 224 6.60 2.10 -17.94
N ASN A 225 6.89 1.14 -17.06
CA ASN A 225 6.77 1.32 -15.61
C ASN A 225 7.78 2.37 -15.09
N GLN A 226 9.02 2.35 -15.59
CA GLN A 226 10.05 3.35 -15.31
C GLN A 226 9.63 4.74 -15.78
N VAL A 227 9.16 4.86 -17.02
CA VAL A 227 8.71 6.16 -17.56
C VAL A 227 7.50 6.69 -16.80
N GLY A 228 6.51 5.84 -16.49
CA GLY A 228 5.33 6.24 -15.71
C GLY A 228 5.67 6.70 -14.29
N ARG A 229 6.65 6.06 -13.62
CA ARG A 229 7.18 6.54 -12.34
C ARG A 229 7.83 7.90 -12.49
N GLU A 230 8.77 8.02 -13.42
CA GLU A 230 9.56 9.23 -13.60
C GLU A 230 8.65 10.43 -13.95
N GLN A 231 7.63 10.23 -14.78
CA GLN A 231 6.62 11.24 -15.06
C GLN A 231 5.84 11.68 -13.80
N ALA A 232 5.40 10.73 -12.99
CA ALA A 232 4.69 11.02 -11.75
C ALA A 232 5.57 11.78 -10.76
N VAL A 233 6.82 11.35 -10.60
CA VAL A 233 7.83 11.99 -9.76
C VAL A 233 8.14 13.40 -10.24
N GLN A 234 8.30 13.59 -11.54
CA GLN A 234 8.56 14.92 -12.11
C GLN A 234 7.41 15.89 -11.83
N VAL A 235 6.15 15.46 -11.96
CA VAL A 235 4.97 16.28 -11.62
C VAL A 235 5.03 16.77 -10.16
N LEU A 236 5.46 15.94 -9.23
CA LEU A 236 5.57 16.31 -7.81
C LEU A 236 6.73 17.28 -7.58
N LEU A 237 7.88 17.03 -8.20
CA LEU A 237 9.06 17.86 -8.02
C LEU A 237 8.95 19.22 -8.71
N ASP A 238 8.26 19.30 -9.84
CA ASP A 238 7.92 20.58 -10.47
C ASP A 238 7.04 21.44 -9.57
N ALA A 239 6.16 20.80 -8.78
CA ALA A 239 5.28 21.49 -7.84
C ALA A 239 6.00 21.96 -6.56
N ALA A 240 6.93 21.16 -6.04
CA ALA A 240 7.60 21.44 -4.76
C ALA A 240 8.98 20.75 -4.63
N PRO A 241 10.02 21.24 -5.32
CA PRO A 241 11.30 20.53 -5.45
C PRO A 241 12.00 20.25 -4.12
N ASP A 242 11.92 21.17 -3.16
CA ASP A 242 12.60 21.05 -1.86
C ASP A 242 11.76 20.35 -0.78
N ARG A 243 10.49 20.01 -1.09
CA ARG A 243 9.52 19.44 -0.13
C ARG A 243 9.03 18.06 -0.51
N VAL A 244 9.40 17.55 -1.68
CA VAL A 244 9.15 16.18 -2.11
C VAL A 244 10.44 15.38 -2.00
N ALA A 245 10.40 14.33 -1.18
CA ALA A 245 11.53 13.44 -0.98
C ALA A 245 11.11 12.00 -1.26
N ILE A 246 11.87 11.32 -2.12
CA ILE A 246 11.60 9.95 -2.53
C ILE A 246 12.79 9.11 -2.16
N TYR A 247 12.51 8.02 -1.47
CA TYR A 247 13.51 7.11 -0.95
C TYR A 247 13.21 5.67 -1.33
N ASP A 248 14.24 4.85 -1.27
CA ASP A 248 14.14 3.40 -1.23
C ASP A 248 14.88 2.86 0.00
N ILE A 249 14.77 1.56 0.26
CA ILE A 249 15.40 0.92 1.42
C ILE A 249 16.23 -0.29 1.01
N GLU A 250 17.28 -0.56 1.78
CA GLU A 250 18.13 -1.76 1.71
C GLU A 250 18.28 -2.40 3.10
N ASN A 251 18.56 -3.69 3.15
CA ASN A 251 18.89 -4.35 4.40
C ASN A 251 20.33 -4.04 4.84
N LEU A 252 20.71 -4.48 6.04
CA LEU A 252 22.06 -4.20 6.58
C LEU A 252 23.20 -4.88 5.79
N ALA A 253 22.89 -5.85 4.94
CA ALA A 253 23.84 -6.48 4.02
C ALA A 253 23.96 -5.73 2.67
N GLY A 254 23.27 -4.61 2.50
CA GLY A 254 23.29 -3.81 1.26
C GLY A 254 22.42 -4.38 0.13
N VAL A 255 21.53 -5.34 0.43
CA VAL A 255 20.58 -5.87 -0.56
C VAL A 255 19.34 -4.96 -0.57
N PRO A 256 18.90 -4.48 -1.76
CA PRO A 256 17.66 -3.70 -1.88
C PRO A 256 16.47 -4.46 -1.29
N VAL A 257 15.59 -3.76 -0.60
CA VAL A 257 14.34 -4.32 -0.09
C VAL A 257 13.20 -3.96 -1.04
N TYR A 258 12.40 -4.96 -1.40
CA TYR A 258 11.24 -4.72 -2.26
C TYR A 258 10.08 -4.15 -1.44
N VAL A 259 9.85 -2.85 -1.57
CA VAL A 259 8.72 -2.15 -0.96
C VAL A 259 7.44 -2.52 -1.69
N HIS A 260 6.62 -3.35 -1.04
CA HIS A 260 5.28 -3.75 -1.50
C HIS A 260 4.16 -3.09 -0.70
N ALA A 261 4.48 -2.44 0.42
CA ALA A 261 3.51 -1.71 1.23
C ALA A 261 2.63 -0.75 0.41
N LYS A 262 1.40 -0.55 0.90
CA LYS A 262 0.48 0.53 0.49
C LYS A 262 -0.01 1.23 1.75
N VAL A 263 0.86 2.03 2.32
CA VAL A 263 0.63 2.76 3.58
C VAL A 263 0.62 4.25 3.29
N SER A 264 -0.29 4.96 3.95
CA SER A 264 -0.29 6.43 3.96
C SER A 264 -0.59 6.95 5.35
N VAL A 265 0.16 7.96 5.78
CA VAL A 265 -0.10 8.75 6.98
C VAL A 265 -0.11 10.22 6.61
N ILE A 266 -1.13 10.96 7.06
CA ILE A 266 -1.30 12.39 6.78
C ILE A 266 -1.40 13.15 8.11
N ASP A 267 -0.46 14.07 8.34
CA ASP A 267 -0.36 14.99 9.48
C ASP A 267 -0.44 14.33 10.86
N ASP A 268 -0.09 13.04 10.97
CA ASP A 268 -0.36 12.21 12.16
C ASP A 268 -1.83 12.16 12.57
N VAL A 269 -2.77 12.48 11.68
CA VAL A 269 -4.22 12.47 11.95
C VAL A 269 -4.90 11.27 11.32
N TRP A 270 -4.59 11.02 10.05
CA TRP A 270 -5.25 10.01 9.23
C TRP A 270 -4.24 8.99 8.73
N ALA A 271 -4.59 7.72 8.83
CA ALA A 271 -3.78 6.62 8.31
C ALA A 271 -4.61 5.71 7.40
N SER A 272 -3.96 5.10 6.41
CA SER A 272 -4.58 4.08 5.57
C SER A 272 -3.59 2.97 5.28
N VAL A 273 -4.08 1.73 5.38
CA VAL A 273 -3.39 0.51 4.96
C VAL A 273 -4.33 -0.29 4.08
N GLY A 274 -3.86 -0.74 2.92
CA GLY A 274 -4.70 -1.43 1.95
C GLY A 274 -3.93 -2.22 0.91
N SER A 275 -4.63 -2.60 -0.15
CA SER A 275 -4.06 -3.25 -1.32
C SER A 275 -3.84 -2.29 -2.49
N ASP A 276 -4.34 -1.06 -2.39
CA ASP A 276 -4.38 -0.07 -3.46
C ASP A 276 -3.07 0.70 -3.61
N ASN A 277 -2.49 0.62 -4.79
CA ASN A 277 -1.33 1.44 -5.12
C ASN A 277 -1.76 2.85 -5.56
N PHE A 278 -0.86 3.83 -5.45
CA PHE A 278 -1.04 5.18 -6.00
C PHE A 278 -0.84 5.19 -7.52
N ASN A 279 -1.77 4.54 -8.22
CA ASN A 279 -1.84 4.53 -9.67
C ASN A 279 -3.30 4.47 -10.15
N ARG A 280 -3.49 4.76 -11.44
CA ARG A 280 -4.82 4.70 -12.07
C ARG A 280 -5.45 3.30 -12.02
N ARG A 281 -4.63 2.25 -11.97
CA ARG A 281 -5.07 0.86 -11.97
C ARG A 281 -5.81 0.53 -10.67
N SER A 282 -5.20 0.76 -9.52
CA SER A 282 -5.81 0.53 -8.20
C SER A 282 -6.93 1.52 -7.89
N TRP A 283 -6.93 2.74 -8.46
CA TRP A 283 -7.99 3.72 -8.21
C TRP A 283 -9.24 3.55 -9.10
N SER A 284 -9.21 2.69 -10.13
CA SER A 284 -10.35 2.57 -11.05
C SER A 284 -10.51 1.26 -11.84
N HIS A 285 -9.51 0.38 -11.86
CA HIS A 285 -9.48 -0.84 -12.69
C HIS A 285 -9.48 -2.13 -11.88
N ASP A 286 -8.49 -2.33 -11.02
CA ASP A 286 -8.40 -3.54 -10.19
C ASP A 286 -9.40 -3.43 -9.04
N SER A 287 -9.87 -4.59 -8.53
CA SER A 287 -10.61 -4.53 -7.28
C SER A 287 -9.62 -4.39 -6.14
N GLU A 288 -9.80 -3.36 -5.32
CA GLU A 288 -8.94 -3.03 -4.18
C GLU A 288 -9.75 -2.88 -2.91
N ILE A 289 -9.08 -2.94 -1.76
CA ILE A 289 -9.67 -2.69 -0.45
C ILE A 289 -8.64 -2.03 0.46
N ALA A 290 -9.08 -1.09 1.29
CA ALA A 290 -8.26 -0.39 2.27
C ALA A 290 -9.06 -0.10 3.54
N CYS A 291 -8.37 0.02 4.66
CA CYS A 291 -8.92 0.54 5.89
C CYS A 291 -8.30 1.91 6.17
N ALA A 292 -9.13 2.95 6.12
CA ALA A 292 -8.79 4.28 6.58
C ALA A 292 -9.13 4.38 8.08
N VAL A 293 -8.18 4.86 8.87
CA VAL A 293 -8.30 4.96 10.33
C VAL A 293 -8.18 6.42 10.75
N LEU A 294 -9.17 6.86 11.52
CA LEU A 294 -9.13 8.10 12.29
C LEU A 294 -9.36 7.74 13.75
N ASP A 295 -8.32 7.91 14.57
CA ASP A 295 -8.37 7.53 15.98
C ASP A 295 -8.97 8.67 16.82
N GLU A 296 -9.90 8.31 17.72
CA GLU A 296 -10.48 9.26 18.67
C GLU A 296 -9.48 9.64 19.77
N GLU A 297 -8.51 8.77 20.08
CA GLU A 297 -7.43 9.07 21.03
C GLU A 297 -6.44 10.08 20.41
N ARG A 298 -6.34 11.25 21.06
CA ARG A 298 -5.34 12.27 20.71
C ARG A 298 -3.99 11.88 21.28
N ASP A 299 -2.96 12.16 20.50
CA ASP A 299 -1.58 12.02 20.95
C ASP A 299 -1.17 13.21 21.83
N ALA A 300 -0.56 12.92 22.97
CA ALA A 300 -0.10 13.95 23.91
C ALA A 300 1.33 14.45 23.62
N ARG A 301 2.06 13.82 22.69
CA ARG A 301 3.43 14.22 22.33
C ARG A 301 3.39 15.45 21.42
N ALA A 302 4.27 16.42 21.66
CA ALA A 302 4.40 17.58 20.79
C ALA A 302 5.03 17.17 19.44
N PRO A 303 4.65 17.81 18.31
CA PRO A 303 3.61 18.82 18.18
C PRO A 303 2.19 18.22 18.30
N LEU A 304 1.33 18.87 19.09
CA LEU A 304 -0.04 18.39 19.37
C LEU A 304 -0.96 18.51 18.16
N ASP A 305 -0.73 19.49 17.28
CA ASP A 305 -1.53 19.73 16.08
C ASP A 305 -0.62 20.05 14.89
N PRO A 306 0.05 19.04 14.31
CA PRO A 306 1.03 19.25 13.24
C PRO A 306 0.45 20.00 12.04
N GLY A 307 -0.82 19.74 11.72
CA GLY A 307 -1.50 20.37 10.60
C GLY A 307 -2.14 21.73 10.91
N GLY A 308 -2.22 22.15 12.18
CA GLY A 308 -2.78 23.45 12.57
C GLY A 308 -4.28 23.63 12.27
N LEU A 309 -5.03 22.55 12.04
CA LEU A 309 -6.47 22.58 11.72
C LEU A 309 -7.36 22.33 12.94
N GLY A 310 -6.79 22.13 14.12
CA GLY A 310 -7.50 21.74 15.34
C GLY A 310 -7.86 20.25 15.40
N ASP A 311 -7.45 19.47 14.39
CA ASP A 311 -7.70 18.02 14.35
C ASP A 311 -6.85 17.28 15.41
N CYS A 312 -5.69 17.85 15.77
CA CYS A 312 -4.67 17.26 16.65
C CYS A 312 -4.13 15.91 16.16
N ALA A 313 -2.85 15.66 16.41
CA ALA A 313 -2.25 14.36 16.14
C ALA A 313 -2.98 13.25 16.91
N ARG A 314 -3.08 12.09 16.27
CA ARG A 314 -3.80 10.90 16.72
C ARG A 314 -2.80 9.77 16.94
N LYS A 315 -3.04 9.01 18.01
CA LYS A 315 -2.09 8.03 18.50
C LYS A 315 -1.79 6.97 17.43
N PHE A 316 -2.82 6.34 16.86
CA PHE A 316 -2.63 5.32 15.83
C PHE A 316 -1.80 5.79 14.62
N ALA A 317 -2.15 6.95 14.06
CA ALA A 317 -1.48 7.47 12.86
C ALA A 317 -0.02 7.83 13.15
N ARG A 318 0.25 8.46 14.29
CA ARG A 318 1.61 8.79 14.73
C ARG A 318 2.44 7.54 15.05
N ASP A 319 1.88 6.60 15.80
CA ASP A 319 2.57 5.35 16.16
C ASP A 319 2.91 4.51 14.93
N LEU A 320 2.00 4.42 13.95
CA LEU A 320 2.28 3.76 12.67
C LEU A 320 3.45 4.42 11.94
N ARG A 321 3.46 5.75 11.83
CA ARG A 321 4.57 6.48 11.19
C ARG A 321 5.89 6.24 11.93
N LEU A 322 5.91 6.40 13.25
CA LEU A 322 7.12 6.21 14.04
C LEU A 322 7.62 4.76 14.00
N GLN A 323 6.73 3.77 14.03
CA GLN A 323 7.12 2.37 13.89
C GLN A 323 7.87 2.12 12.58
N LEU A 324 7.32 2.58 11.45
CA LEU A 324 7.94 2.44 10.13
C LEU A 324 9.26 3.23 10.06
N TRP A 325 9.28 4.45 10.59
CA TRP A 325 10.48 5.29 10.52
C TRP A 325 11.60 4.77 11.39
N ARG A 326 11.31 4.16 12.55
CA ARG A 326 12.34 3.51 13.35
C ARG A 326 13.03 2.39 12.59
N GLU A 327 12.26 1.57 11.88
CA GLU A 327 12.81 0.54 11.01
C GLU A 327 13.69 1.13 9.90
N HIS A 328 13.18 2.12 9.17
CA HIS A 328 13.87 2.72 8.01
C HIS A 328 15.11 3.52 8.40
N LEU A 329 15.08 4.16 9.55
CA LEU A 329 16.17 5.00 10.06
C LEU A 329 17.10 4.24 11.02
N GLY A 330 16.82 2.96 11.30
CA GLY A 330 17.65 2.11 12.16
C GLY A 330 17.66 2.57 13.62
N ARG A 331 16.50 3.00 14.12
CA ARG A 331 16.30 3.52 15.48
C ARG A 331 15.77 2.43 16.41
N ALA A 332 16.15 2.52 17.69
CA ALA A 332 15.61 1.67 18.73
C ALA A 332 14.18 2.07 19.10
N GLU A 333 13.45 1.17 19.76
CA GLU A 333 12.12 1.48 20.29
C GLU A 333 12.19 2.66 21.28
N GLY A 334 11.35 3.68 21.05
CA GLY A 334 11.31 4.90 21.85
C GLY A 334 12.33 5.99 21.45
N ASP A 335 13.27 5.73 20.54
CA ASP A 335 14.17 6.75 19.98
C ASP A 335 13.48 7.56 18.88
N ASP A 336 12.43 8.28 19.27
CA ASP A 336 11.50 8.97 18.37
C ASP A 336 11.56 10.51 18.49
N ARG A 337 12.39 11.06 19.40
CA ARG A 337 12.29 12.46 19.83
C ARG A 337 12.41 13.45 18.66
N ASP A 338 13.39 13.24 17.79
CA ASP A 338 13.66 14.04 16.58
C ASP A 338 12.78 13.61 15.38
N LEU A 339 11.90 12.63 15.57
CA LEU A 339 10.96 12.13 14.57
C LEU A 339 9.52 12.59 14.83
N LEU A 340 9.23 13.18 15.99
CA LEU A 340 7.88 13.63 16.34
C LEU A 340 7.43 14.84 15.53
N ASP A 341 8.29 15.87 15.43
CA ASP A 341 8.02 17.07 14.64
C ASP A 341 8.27 16.79 13.16
N PRO A 342 7.27 16.92 12.27
CA PRO A 342 7.46 16.59 10.86
C PRO A 342 8.60 17.32 10.15
N ASP A 343 8.91 18.57 10.52
CA ASP A 343 9.96 19.34 9.86
C ASP A 343 11.35 18.86 10.26
N GLU A 344 11.56 18.61 11.56
CA GLU A 344 12.80 17.99 12.04
C GLU A 344 12.94 16.59 11.45
N ALA A 345 11.86 15.83 11.44
CA ALA A 345 11.84 14.46 10.99
C ALA A 345 12.17 14.34 9.48
N VAL A 346 11.71 15.27 8.64
CA VAL A 346 12.12 15.38 7.21
C VAL A 346 13.64 15.58 7.08
N VAL A 347 14.24 16.42 7.92
CA VAL A 347 15.69 16.64 7.93
C VAL A 347 16.43 15.37 8.33
N ARG A 348 15.98 14.66 9.39
CA ARG A 348 16.60 13.39 9.83
C ARG A 348 16.52 12.30 8.77
N PHE A 349 15.39 12.21 8.08
CA PHE A 349 15.22 11.25 6.99
C PHE A 349 16.24 11.50 5.86
N ARG A 350 16.42 12.78 5.48
CA ARG A 350 17.41 13.21 4.48
C ARG A 350 18.84 12.93 4.94
N GLU A 351 19.21 13.36 6.15
CA GLU A 351 20.57 13.16 6.69
C GLU A 351 20.97 11.69 6.72
N THR A 352 20.05 10.82 7.18
CA THR A 352 20.26 9.36 7.25
C THR A 352 20.46 8.79 5.84
N ALA A 353 19.59 9.17 4.90
CA ALA A 353 19.65 8.69 3.53
C ALA A 353 20.93 9.12 2.82
N GLU A 354 21.32 10.39 2.95
CA GLU A 354 22.54 10.93 2.35
C GLU A 354 23.80 10.34 2.98
N ALA A 355 23.80 10.06 4.29
CA ALA A 355 24.94 9.40 4.94
C ALA A 355 25.16 8.00 4.35
N LEU A 356 24.09 7.19 4.22
CA LEU A 356 24.19 5.87 3.63
C LEU A 356 24.58 5.93 2.14
N GLU A 357 24.03 6.88 1.38
CA GLU A 357 24.38 7.05 -0.03
C GLU A 357 25.85 7.46 -0.21
N ARG A 358 26.36 8.39 0.60
CA ARG A 358 27.80 8.76 0.58
C ARG A 358 28.69 7.56 0.87
N TRP A 359 28.35 6.75 1.86
CA TRP A 359 29.10 5.53 2.16
C TRP A 359 29.15 4.56 0.97
N HIS A 360 28.04 4.40 0.23
CA HIS A 360 28.03 3.62 -1.01
C HIS A 360 28.90 4.24 -2.11
N LEU A 361 28.83 5.55 -2.31
CA LEU A 361 29.63 6.28 -3.30
C LEU A 361 31.14 6.21 -3.01
N ASP A 362 31.51 6.16 -1.73
CA ASP A 362 32.89 5.98 -1.26
C ASP A 362 33.37 4.52 -1.31
N GLY A 363 32.59 3.64 -1.94
CA GLY A 363 32.92 2.23 -2.16
C GLY A 363 32.68 1.35 -0.95
N ALA A 364 31.72 1.70 -0.10
CA ALA A 364 31.28 0.92 1.07
C ALA A 364 32.43 0.62 2.06
N ARG A 365 33.28 1.61 2.31
CA ARG A 365 34.47 1.48 3.19
C ARG A 365 34.20 2.02 4.59
N GLY A 366 34.73 1.35 5.60
CA GLY A 366 34.58 1.76 7.01
C GLY A 366 33.25 1.33 7.62
N GLU A 367 32.90 1.93 8.74
CA GLU A 367 31.64 1.66 9.43
C GLU A 367 30.45 2.13 8.60
N ARG A 368 29.48 1.23 8.40
CA ARG A 368 28.25 1.55 7.67
C ARG A 368 27.38 2.48 8.52
N PRO A 369 26.90 3.62 7.97
CA PRO A 369 25.94 4.46 8.66
C PRO A 369 24.68 3.68 9.09
N PRO A 370 24.01 4.09 10.19
CA PRO A 370 22.77 3.47 10.62
C PRO A 370 21.65 3.70 9.59
N GLY A 371 20.61 2.87 9.66
CA GLY A 371 19.42 2.99 8.82
C GLY A 371 19.49 2.20 7.51
N ARG A 372 18.34 2.18 6.83
CA ARG A 372 18.05 1.39 5.63
C ARG A 372 17.76 2.29 4.43
N VAL A 373 17.36 3.52 4.69
CA VAL A 373 16.90 4.49 3.69
C VAL A 373 18.02 5.00 2.79
N ARG A 374 17.74 5.12 1.49
CA ARG A 374 18.59 5.77 0.49
C ARG A 374 17.78 6.70 -0.42
N PRO A 375 18.37 7.79 -0.95
CA PRO A 375 17.71 8.60 -1.95
C PRO A 375 17.37 7.76 -3.19
N HIS A 376 16.13 7.89 -3.68
CA HIS A 376 15.72 7.16 -4.86
C HIS A 376 16.39 7.73 -6.11
N PRO A 377 17.07 6.90 -6.93
CA PRO A 377 17.80 7.39 -8.08
C PRO A 377 16.83 7.93 -9.13
N ARG A 378 17.14 9.11 -9.65
CA ARG A 378 16.45 9.67 -10.82
C ARG A 378 17.04 9.04 -12.07
N ILE A 379 16.21 8.31 -12.81
CA ILE A 379 16.59 7.78 -14.11
C ILE A 379 16.00 8.73 -15.14
N GLN A 380 16.81 9.46 -15.89
CA GLN A 380 16.34 10.19 -17.07
C GLN A 380 16.24 9.20 -18.24
N PRO A 381 15.04 8.77 -18.67
CA PRO A 381 14.89 7.90 -19.82
C PRO A 381 15.39 8.62 -21.07
N SER A 382 15.99 7.89 -22.01
CA SER A 382 16.38 8.49 -23.29
C SER A 382 15.15 9.03 -24.04
N ARG A 383 15.31 10.05 -24.90
CA ARG A 383 14.21 10.58 -25.75
C ARG A 383 13.48 9.50 -26.55
N ALA A 384 14.20 8.48 -27.02
CA ALA A 384 13.62 7.34 -27.73
C ALA A 384 12.76 6.45 -26.81
N THR A 385 13.16 6.30 -25.54
CA THR A 385 12.38 5.57 -24.52
C THR A 385 11.13 6.36 -24.12
N TRP A 386 11.23 7.68 -24.04
CA TRP A 386 10.06 8.57 -23.85
C TRP A 386 9.04 8.41 -24.96
N LEU A 387 9.44 8.61 -26.22
CA LEU A 387 8.55 8.52 -27.39
C LEU A 387 7.92 7.14 -27.57
N TRP A 388 8.58 6.08 -27.11
CA TRP A 388 8.06 4.71 -27.19
C TRP A 388 7.08 4.38 -26.06
N ALA A 389 7.25 4.98 -24.88
CA ALA A 389 6.46 4.70 -23.69
C ALA A 389 5.31 5.69 -23.46
N GLU A 390 5.30 6.83 -24.15
CA GLU A 390 4.16 7.75 -24.20
C GLU A 390 3.01 7.10 -25.01
N PRO A 391 1.81 6.95 -24.41
CA PRO A 391 0.67 6.30 -25.04
C PRO A 391 -0.02 7.11 -26.14
#